data_AF-A0A2V9K8N6-F1
#
_entry.id   AF-A0A2V9K8N6-F1
#
_cell.length_a   1.000
_cell.length_b   1.000
_cell.length_c   1.000
_cell.angle_alpha   90.00
_cell.angle_beta   90.00
_cell.angle_gamma   90.00
#
_symmetry.space_group_name_H-M   'P 1'
#
loop_
_entity.id
_entity.type
_entity.pdbx_description
1 polymer ?
#
loop_
_entity_poly.entity_id
_entity_poly.type
_entity_poly.pdbx_seq_one_letter_code
_entity_poly.pdbx_strand_id
1 'polypeptide(L)'
;MPATKSRSGPPRLPLLLAAAFLTAAATRPGLEGPGALAQNRRAVGDAELRLRLPFNDGWRFKRQAAPGAAVEAEFVGAEKPAYDDSTWGKVNLPHTWDA
;
A
#
# COMPACT_ATOMS: atom_id res chain seq x y z
N MET A 1 -22.40 57.51 8.96
CA MET A 1 -21.01 57.91 9.18
C MET A 1 -20.10 56.70 8.96
N PRO A 2 -19.54 56.48 7.75
CA PRO A 2 -18.58 55.41 7.50
C PRO A 2 -17.14 55.91 7.69
N ALA A 3 -16.26 55.07 8.23
CA ALA A 3 -14.82 55.25 8.14
C ALA A 3 -14.16 53.90 7.84
N THR A 4 -13.71 53.79 6.60
CA THR A 4 -12.84 52.74 6.07
C THR A 4 -11.45 52.86 6.68
N LYS A 5 -10.81 51.73 7.03
CA LYS A 5 -9.36 51.69 7.20
C LYS A 5 -8.76 50.60 6.35
N SER A 6 -7.84 51.06 5.52
CA SER A 6 -7.18 50.42 4.40
C SER A 6 -5.74 50.03 4.77
N ARG A 7 -5.17 49.10 3.99
CA ARG A 7 -3.76 48.66 3.88
C ARG A 7 -3.28 47.69 4.96
N SER A 8 -2.48 46.66 4.66
CA SER A 8 -1.48 46.49 3.59
C SER A 8 -1.26 45.00 3.23
N GLY A 9 -0.89 44.73 1.99
CA GLY A 9 -0.64 43.39 1.42
C GLY A 9 0.66 42.69 1.87
N PRO A 10 0.94 41.49 1.30
CA PRO A 10 1.79 40.45 1.90
C PRO A 10 3.25 40.50 1.44
N PRO A 11 4.21 39.94 2.22
CA PRO A 11 5.49 39.53 1.67
C PRO A 11 5.42 38.12 1.06
N ARG A 12 5.71 38.05 -0.24
CA ARG A 12 6.21 36.86 -0.95
C ARG A 12 7.68 36.68 -0.58
N LEU A 13 8.15 35.44 -0.38
CA LEU A 13 9.31 34.85 -1.06
C LEU A 13 9.54 33.39 -0.59
N PRO A 14 10.11 32.54 -1.47
CA PRO A 14 10.12 31.08 -1.38
C PRO A 14 11.36 30.56 -0.66
N LEU A 15 11.29 29.35 -0.12
CA LEU A 15 12.49 28.56 0.17
C LEU A 15 12.32 27.16 -0.41
N LEU A 16 12.71 27.03 -1.68
CA LEU A 16 13.18 25.78 -2.25
C LEU A 16 14.49 25.43 -1.53
N LEU A 17 14.53 24.31 -0.83
CA LEU A 17 15.79 23.66 -0.51
C LEU A 17 15.83 22.33 -1.26
N ALA A 18 16.47 22.37 -2.42
CA ALA A 18 16.95 21.18 -3.09
C ALA A 18 18.14 20.64 -2.28
N ALA A 19 18.01 19.41 -1.77
CA ALA A 19 19.16 18.61 -1.37
C ALA A 19 19.26 17.45 -2.37
N ALA A 20 20.05 17.67 -3.42
CA ALA A 20 20.55 16.60 -4.26
C ALA A 20 21.65 15.87 -3.49
N PHE A 21 21.42 14.60 -3.14
CA PHE A 21 22.50 13.68 -2.79
C PHE A 21 22.70 12.71 -3.95
N LEU A 22 23.81 12.92 -4.66
CA LEU A 22 24.28 12.07 -5.76
C LEU A 22 25.24 11.00 -5.21
N THR A 23 24.88 9.74 -5.43
CA THR A 23 25.70 8.57 -5.82
C THR A 23 26.75 7.98 -4.87
N ALA A 24 26.52 6.71 -4.49
CA ALA A 24 27.50 5.62 -4.67
C ALA A 24 26.78 4.25 -4.63
N ALA A 25 26.96 3.45 -5.69
CA ALA A 25 26.48 2.09 -5.80
C ALA A 25 27.21 1.18 -4.79
N ALA A 26 26.46 0.50 -3.93
CA ALA A 26 26.95 -0.66 -3.20
C ALA A 26 26.39 -1.93 -3.87
N THR A 27 27.10 -2.41 -4.90
CA THR A 27 26.96 -3.78 -5.38
C THR A 27 27.34 -4.71 -4.22
N ARG A 28 26.34 -5.34 -3.59
CA ARG A 28 26.55 -6.47 -2.68
C ARG A 28 26.33 -7.76 -3.46
N PRO A 29 27.38 -8.53 -3.79
CA PRO A 29 27.23 -9.91 -4.21
C PRO A 29 27.19 -10.79 -2.95
N GLY A 30 26.17 -11.65 -2.86
CA GLY A 30 25.90 -12.54 -1.73
C GLY A 30 24.40 -12.80 -1.69
N LEU A 31 23.82 -13.63 -2.58
CA LEU A 31 23.97 -15.09 -2.69
C LEU A 31 23.38 -15.80 -1.48
N GLU A 32 22.05 -15.72 -1.34
CA GLU A 32 21.17 -16.57 -0.51
C GLU A 32 19.73 -16.04 -0.71
N GLY A 33 18.77 -16.73 -1.33
CA GLY A 33 18.78 -18.01 -2.02
C GLY A 33 17.63 -18.02 -3.04
N PRO A 34 17.53 -19.04 -3.90
CA PRO A 34 16.39 -19.23 -4.79
C PRO A 34 15.17 -19.58 -3.95
N GLY A 35 14.47 -18.57 -3.45
CA GLY A 35 13.09 -18.65 -2.99
C GLY A 35 12.18 -18.95 -4.17
N ALA A 36 12.24 -20.20 -4.61
CA ALA A 36 11.23 -20.94 -5.32
C ALA A 36 10.13 -20.12 -6.01
N LEU A 37 10.44 -19.55 -7.18
CA LEU A 37 9.49 -19.56 -8.31
C LEU A 37 9.36 -21.02 -8.81
N ALA A 38 9.04 -21.95 -7.91
CA ALA A 38 8.96 -23.35 -8.21
C ALA A 38 7.55 -23.67 -8.74
N GLN A 39 7.49 -23.74 -10.07
CA GLN A 39 6.75 -24.75 -10.83
C GLN A 39 5.22 -24.65 -10.86
N ASN A 40 4.72 -23.69 -11.65
CA ASN A 40 3.42 -23.81 -12.32
C ASN A 40 3.57 -24.31 -13.78
N ARG A 41 4.65 -25.05 -14.11
CA ARG A 41 4.89 -25.56 -15.46
C ARG A 41 4.43 -27.02 -15.57
N ARG A 42 3.12 -27.22 -15.71
CA ARG A 42 2.61 -28.43 -16.37
C ARG A 42 2.65 -28.16 -17.87
N ALA A 43 3.44 -28.97 -18.59
CA ALA A 43 3.51 -28.89 -20.05
C ALA A 43 2.16 -29.29 -20.64
N VAL A 44 1.45 -28.32 -21.19
CA VAL A 44 0.28 -28.52 -22.05
C VAL A 44 0.65 -27.84 -23.36
N GLY A 45 0.73 -28.63 -24.45
CA GLY A 45 1.20 -28.17 -25.75
C GLY A 45 0.37 -27.01 -26.30
N ASP A 46 1.05 -26.07 -26.97
CA ASP A 46 0.64 -24.96 -27.86
C ASP A 46 -0.76 -24.34 -27.75
N ALA A 47 -1.45 -24.51 -26.63
CA ALA A 47 -2.53 -23.67 -26.18
C ALA A 47 -1.89 -22.49 -25.45
N GLU A 48 -2.26 -21.28 -25.83
CA GLU A 48 -1.89 -20.04 -25.14
C GLU A 48 -1.85 -20.27 -23.62
N LEU A 49 -0.65 -20.25 -23.05
CA LEU A 49 -0.44 -20.61 -21.66
C LEU A 49 -1.23 -19.63 -20.78
N ARG A 50 -2.25 -20.12 -20.08
CA ARG A 50 -3.02 -19.29 -19.13
C ARG A 50 -2.09 -18.80 -18.02
N LEU A 51 -1.98 -17.48 -17.87
CA LEU A 51 -1.30 -16.89 -16.74
C LEU A 51 -2.08 -17.17 -15.45
N ARG A 52 -1.40 -17.67 -14.42
CA ARG A 52 -1.96 -17.91 -13.09
C ARG A 52 -1.13 -17.17 -12.06
N LEU A 53 -1.76 -16.24 -11.34
CA LEU A 53 -1.13 -15.47 -10.28
C LEU A 53 -1.69 -15.92 -8.92
N PRO A 54 -0.83 -16.33 -7.97
CA PRO A 54 -1.26 -16.62 -6.61
C PRO A 54 -1.53 -15.32 -5.85
N PHE A 55 -2.60 -15.30 -5.05
CA PHE A 55 -2.98 -14.19 -4.17
C PHE A 55 -3.06 -14.67 -2.72
N ASN A 56 -2.15 -15.54 -2.33
CA ASN A 56 -2.19 -16.18 -1.02
C ASN A 56 -1.62 -15.28 0.08
N ASP A 57 -0.74 -14.33 -0.24
CA ASP A 57 -0.02 -13.56 0.77
C ASP A 57 -0.21 -12.06 0.60
N GLY A 58 0.18 -11.29 1.63
CA GLY A 58 0.25 -9.83 1.55
C GLY A 58 -1.06 -9.10 1.84
N TRP A 59 -2.10 -9.80 2.29
CA TRP A 59 -3.39 -9.21 2.65
C TRP A 59 -3.31 -8.41 3.94
N ARG A 60 -3.94 -7.24 3.96
CA ARG A 60 -4.20 -6.46 5.18
C ARG A 60 -5.51 -6.90 5.80
N PHE A 61 -5.52 -7.09 7.12
CA PHE A 61 -6.69 -7.59 7.83
C PHE A 61 -6.84 -6.94 9.21
N LYS A 62 -8.07 -6.55 9.52
CA LYS A 62 -8.51 -6.12 10.85
C LYS A 62 -9.97 -6.53 11.04
N ARG A 63 -10.30 -7.06 12.22
CA ARG A 63 -11.64 -7.54 12.56
C ARG A 63 -12.46 -6.41 13.20
N GLN A 64 -13.73 -6.30 12.84
CA GLN A 64 -14.70 -5.48 13.57
C GLN A 64 -14.88 -6.03 14.99
N ALA A 65 -15.05 -5.14 15.97
CA ALA A 65 -15.28 -5.52 17.36
C ALA A 65 -16.74 -5.94 17.58
N ALA A 66 -17.68 -5.15 17.06
CA ALA A 66 -19.11 -5.35 17.25
C ALA A 66 -19.64 -6.42 16.27
N PRO A 67 -20.34 -7.45 16.77
CA PRO A 67 -21.07 -8.37 15.90
C PRO A 67 -22.28 -7.66 15.28
N GLY A 68 -22.57 -7.95 14.01
CA GLY A 68 -23.77 -7.46 13.33
C GLY A 68 -23.53 -7.04 11.88
N ALA A 69 -24.58 -6.54 11.23
CA ALA A 69 -24.52 -6.05 9.85
C ALA A 69 -24.01 -4.60 9.74
N ALA A 70 -23.80 -3.92 10.86
CA ALA A 70 -23.32 -2.55 10.87
C ALA A 70 -21.80 -2.51 10.64
N VAL A 71 -21.38 -1.65 9.71
CA VAL A 71 -19.96 -1.34 9.49
C VAL A 71 -19.55 -0.28 10.53
N GLU A 72 -18.53 -0.56 11.32
CA GLU A 72 -18.00 0.42 12.26
C GLU A 72 -17.35 1.57 11.50
N ALA A 73 -17.39 2.78 12.08
CA ALA A 73 -16.95 4.01 11.43
C ALA A 73 -15.53 3.91 10.86
N GLU A 74 -14.63 3.17 11.52
CA GLU A 74 -13.26 3.02 11.03
C GLU A 74 -13.17 2.27 9.71
N PHE A 75 -14.07 1.33 9.40
CA PHE A 75 -14.02 0.53 8.17
C PHE A 75 -14.81 1.13 7.01
N VAL A 76 -15.51 2.25 7.22
CA VAL A 76 -16.29 2.90 6.17
C VAL A 76 -15.34 3.37 5.06
N GLY A 77 -15.52 2.85 3.85
CA GLY A 77 -14.68 3.20 2.71
C GLY A 77 -13.43 2.34 2.53
N ALA A 78 -13.27 1.25 3.29
CA ALA A 78 -12.14 0.33 3.17
C ALA A 78 -12.02 -0.32 1.77
N GLU A 79 -13.09 -0.32 0.98
CA GLU A 79 -13.09 -0.76 -0.42
C GLU A 79 -12.39 0.21 -1.39
N LYS A 80 -12.14 1.45 -0.95
CA LYS A 80 -11.56 2.50 -1.80
C LYS A 80 -10.05 2.31 -1.91
N PRO A 81 -9.45 2.43 -3.11
CA PRO A 81 -7.99 2.33 -3.27
C PRO A 81 -7.16 3.36 -2.49
N ALA A 82 -7.78 4.47 -2.08
CA ALA A 82 -7.14 5.53 -1.31
C ALA A 82 -7.33 5.38 0.21
N TYR A 83 -7.99 4.31 0.67
CA TYR A 83 -8.15 4.04 2.09
C TYR A 83 -6.80 3.68 2.72
N ASP A 84 -6.53 4.22 3.91
CA ASP A 84 -5.29 3.95 4.64
C ASP A 84 -5.47 2.76 5.58
N ASP A 85 -5.01 1.59 5.13
CA ASP A 85 -4.97 0.34 5.91
C ASP A 85 -3.57 0.03 6.48
N SER A 86 -2.66 1.01 6.48
CA SER A 86 -1.24 0.79 6.81
C SER A 86 -1.01 0.23 8.22
N THR A 87 -1.93 0.54 9.14
CA THR A 87 -1.93 0.10 10.54
C THR A 87 -2.53 -1.29 10.75
N TRP A 88 -3.16 -1.88 9.72
CA TRP A 88 -3.78 -3.20 9.83
C TRP A 88 -2.73 -4.32 9.83
N GLY A 89 -3.09 -5.43 10.49
CA GLY A 89 -2.27 -6.64 10.50
C GLY A 89 -2.16 -7.26 9.12
N LYS A 90 -1.26 -8.25 8.98
CA LYS A 90 -1.14 -9.06 7.77
C LYS A 90 -1.69 -10.46 8.01
N VAL A 91 -2.32 -11.05 6.99
CA VAL A 91 -2.79 -12.44 7.01
C VAL A 91 -2.35 -13.16 5.73
N ASN A 92 -1.98 -14.43 5.88
CA ASN A 92 -1.71 -15.33 4.75
C ASN A 92 -2.91 -16.25 4.57
N LEU A 93 -3.32 -16.47 3.33
CA LEU A 93 -4.47 -17.28 2.94
C LEU A 93 -4.01 -18.64 2.40
N PRO A 94 -4.74 -19.73 2.69
CA PRO A 94 -5.96 -19.78 3.50
C PRO A 94 -5.67 -19.69 5.00
N HIS A 95 -6.57 -19.03 5.75
CA HIS A 95 -6.51 -18.84 7.19
C HIS A 95 -7.88 -19.10 7.84
N THR A 96 -7.91 -19.43 9.13
CA THR A 96 -9.15 -19.40 9.91
C THR A 96 -9.32 -18.04 10.57
N TRP A 97 -10.52 -17.49 10.50
CA TRP A 97 -10.92 -16.18 10.98
C TRP A 97 -10.95 -16.03 12.51
N ASP A 98 -10.73 -17.12 13.25
CA ASP A 98 -10.80 -17.25 14.70
C ASP A 98 -9.44 -17.51 15.39
N ALA A 99 -8.34 -17.59 14.62
CA ALA A 99 -7.01 -17.85 15.15
C ALA A 99 -6.36 -16.63 15.83
#